data_AF-A0A2X1PPK6-F1
#
_entry.id   AF-A0A2X1PPK6-F1
#
_cell.length_a   1.000
_cell.length_b   1.000
_cell.length_c   1.000
_cell.angle_alpha   90.00
_cell.angle_beta   90.00
_cell.angle_gamma   90.00
#
_symmetry.space_group_name_H-M   'P 1'
#
loop_
_entity.id
_entity.type
_entity.pdbx_description
1 polymer ?
#
loop_
_entity_poly.entity_id
_entity_poly.type
_entity_poly.pdbx_seq_one_letter_code
_entity_poly.pdbx_strand_id
1 'polypeptide(L)'
;MQKKHLEFSGLYDVRAVRIIVQKLQDCYTALGIVHTQFKHLPKEFDDYVANPKPNGYQSIHTVVLGKGDKPIEVQIRTQQMHDDAELGMAAHWKYKEGNTGSMSAYEEKIAWLRKFVSLAR
;
A
#
# COMPACT_ATOMS: atom_id res chain seq x y z
N MET A 1 -13.60 -5.70 11.38
CA MET A 1 -15.01 -5.83 11.81
C MET A 1 -15.22 -6.34 13.25
N GLN A 2 -14.20 -6.78 14.01
CA GLN A 2 -14.42 -7.18 15.43
C GLN A 2 -13.45 -6.57 16.47
N LYS A 3 -12.64 -5.57 16.09
CA LYS A 3 -11.85 -4.79 17.05
C LYS A 3 -11.79 -3.35 16.64
N LYS A 4 -12.75 -2.58 17.15
CA LYS A 4 -12.75 -1.15 17.48
C LYS A 4 -14.21 -0.70 17.44
N HIS A 5 -14.70 -0.15 18.54
CA HIS A 5 -15.91 0.67 18.58
C HIS A 5 -15.64 1.94 17.76
N LEU A 6 -15.55 1.79 16.44
CA LEU A 6 -15.63 2.89 15.51
C LEU A 6 -17.12 2.99 15.18
N GLU A 7 -17.72 4.11 15.59
CA GLU A 7 -19.03 4.55 15.12
C GLU A 7 -19.14 4.24 13.63
N PHE A 8 -20.22 3.54 13.22
CA PHE A 8 -20.42 3.06 11.85
C PHE A 8 -20.37 4.19 10.80
N SER A 9 -20.48 5.44 11.25
CA SER A 9 -20.30 6.67 10.47
C SER A 9 -18.86 6.95 10.02
N GLY A 10 -17.85 6.23 10.54
CA GLY A 10 -16.44 6.38 10.16
C GLY A 10 -15.93 5.36 9.15
N LEU A 11 -16.77 4.45 8.65
CA LEU A 11 -16.43 3.52 7.57
C LEU A 11 -16.70 4.19 6.21
N TYR A 12 -15.86 5.15 5.85
CA TYR A 12 -15.82 5.69 4.49
C TYR A 12 -15.32 4.63 3.46
N ASP A 13 -14.61 3.61 3.94
CA ASP A 13 -13.97 2.53 3.16
C ASP A 13 -14.92 1.61 2.38
N VAL A 14 -16.25 1.76 2.50
CA VAL A 14 -17.18 0.98 1.65
C VAL A 14 -17.03 1.39 0.17
N ARG A 15 -16.46 2.58 -0.10
CA ARG A 15 -16.20 3.08 -1.46
C ARG A 15 -14.81 3.69 -1.58
N ALA A 16 -13.86 2.86 -2.01
CA ALA A 16 -12.52 3.28 -2.37
C ALA A 16 -12.28 3.19 -3.88
N VAL A 17 -11.58 4.17 -4.44
CA VAL A 17 -11.06 4.17 -5.80
C VAL A 17 -9.54 4.13 -5.73
N ARG A 18 -8.93 3.30 -6.57
CA ARG A 18 -7.47 3.19 -6.65
C ARG A 18 -6.96 3.71 -7.99
N ILE A 19 -5.99 4.61 -7.93
CA ILE A 19 -5.29 5.16 -9.08
C ILE A 19 -3.88 4.58 -9.06
N ILE A 20 -3.54 3.80 -10.09
CA ILE A 20 -2.19 3.26 -10.28
C ILE A 20 -1.51 4.05 -11.39
N VAL A 21 -0.32 4.56 -11.08
CA VAL A 21 0.49 5.36 -12.00
C VAL A 21 1.88 4.73 -12.19
N GLN A 22 2.65 5.26 -13.13
CA GLN A 22 3.97 4.73 -13.43
C GLN A 22 5.08 5.32 -12.55
N LYS A 23 5.05 6.66 -12.35
CA LYS A 23 6.11 7.36 -11.62
C LYS A 23 5.58 8.01 -10.35
N LEU A 24 6.48 8.21 -9.40
CA LEU A 24 6.21 8.88 -8.13
C LEU A 24 5.59 10.28 -8.31
N GLN A 25 6.14 11.09 -9.21
CA GLN A 25 5.63 12.42 -9.54
C GLN A 25 4.18 12.41 -10.06
N ASP A 26 3.79 11.32 -10.74
CA ASP A 26 2.43 11.16 -11.26
C ASP A 26 1.43 10.90 -10.12
N CYS A 27 1.87 10.36 -8.98
CA CYS A 27 1.02 10.19 -7.79
C CYS A 27 0.55 11.56 -7.27
N TYR A 28 1.47 12.51 -7.14
CA TYR A 28 1.16 13.86 -6.69
C TYR A 28 0.42 14.68 -7.74
N THR A 29 0.68 14.42 -9.03
CA THR A 29 -0.10 15.01 -10.12
C THR A 29 -1.56 14.54 -10.07
N ALA A 30 -1.79 13.24 -9.91
CA ALA A 30 -3.13 12.68 -9.76
C ALA A 30 -3.83 13.22 -8.50
N LEU A 31 -3.12 13.35 -7.37
CA LEU A 31 -3.64 13.98 -6.16
C LEU A 31 -4.14 15.40 -6.44
N GLY A 32 -3.33 16.22 -7.13
CA GLY A 32 -3.70 17.59 -7.49
C GLY A 32 -4.95 17.64 -8.38
N ILE A 33 -5.06 16.74 -9.37
CA ILE A 33 -6.24 16.64 -10.23
C ILE A 33 -7.49 16.28 -9.40
N VAL A 34 -7.38 15.27 -8.52
CA VAL A 34 -8.48 14.84 -7.66
C VAL A 34 -8.96 15.96 -6.75
N HIS A 35 -8.04 16.68 -6.09
CA HIS A 35 -8.37 17.78 -5.18
C HIS A 35 -8.88 19.03 -5.91
N THR A 36 -8.58 19.19 -7.19
CA THR A 36 -9.13 20.27 -8.03
C THR A 36 -10.59 19.98 -8.43
N GLN A 37 -10.91 18.71 -8.70
CA GLN A 37 -12.24 18.30 -9.15
C GLN A 37 -13.22 18.08 -7.99
N PHE A 38 -12.72 17.65 -6.83
CA PHE A 38 -13.53 17.29 -5.68
C PHE A 38 -13.02 17.97 -4.42
N LYS A 39 -13.95 18.43 -3.58
CA LYS A 39 -13.63 18.96 -2.26
C LYS A 39 -13.07 17.83 -1.38
N HIS A 40 -11.81 17.94 -0.98
CA HIS A 40 -11.18 16.99 -0.08
C HIS A 40 -11.50 17.29 1.39
N LEU A 41 -11.38 16.28 2.24
CA LEU A 41 -11.48 16.40 3.70
C LEU A 41 -10.06 16.43 4.29
N PRO A 42 -9.55 17.58 4.76
CA PRO A 42 -8.14 17.71 5.19
C PRO A 42 -7.71 16.78 6.33
N LYS A 43 -8.65 16.40 7.20
CA LYS A 43 -8.40 15.46 8.31
C LYS A 43 -8.23 14.01 7.85
N GLU A 44 -8.62 13.71 6.62
CA GLU A 44 -8.64 12.37 6.03
C GLU A 44 -7.63 12.33 4.86
N PHE A 45 -6.39 12.74 5.15
CA PHE A 45 -5.27 12.74 4.22
C PHE A 45 -4.05 12.11 4.89
N ASP A 46 -3.51 11.06 4.27
CA ASP A 46 -2.27 10.42 4.70
C ASP A 46 -1.31 10.28 3.51
N ASP A 47 -0.08 10.76 3.69
CA ASP A 47 1.00 10.56 2.73
C ASP A 47 1.94 9.45 3.24
N TYR A 48 1.58 8.19 2.93
CA TYR A 48 2.44 7.03 3.22
C TYR A 48 3.56 6.85 2.19
N VAL A 49 3.62 7.68 1.15
CA VAL A 49 4.77 7.70 0.25
C VAL A 49 5.93 8.43 0.93
N ALA A 50 5.65 9.57 1.57
CA ALA A 50 6.61 10.31 2.38
C ALA A 50 6.89 9.64 3.74
N ASN A 51 5.87 9.05 4.37
CA ASN A 51 5.98 8.37 5.67
C ASN A 51 5.47 6.92 5.57
N PRO A 52 6.27 5.98 5.01
CA PRO A 52 5.86 4.59 4.85
C PRO A 52 5.45 3.95 6.18
N LYS A 53 4.48 3.03 6.11
CA LYS A 53 4.11 2.23 7.29
C LYS A 53 5.25 1.26 7.65
N PRO A 54 5.32 0.73 8.89
CA PRO A 54 6.37 -0.18 9.32
C PRO A 54 6.53 -1.44 8.46
N ASN A 55 5.48 -1.88 7.77
CA ASN A 55 5.50 -3.01 6.85
C ASN A 55 5.99 -2.65 5.42
N GLY A 56 6.46 -1.42 5.21
CA GLY A 56 6.91 -0.93 3.90
C GLY A 56 5.78 -0.45 2.99
N TYR A 57 4.52 -0.41 3.46
CA TYR A 57 3.40 0.05 2.65
C TYR A 57 3.54 1.52 2.27
N GLN A 58 3.38 1.81 0.98
CA GLN A 58 3.40 3.15 0.39
C GLN A 58 2.16 3.38 -0.48
N SER A 59 1.51 4.52 -0.27
CA SER A 59 0.38 5.04 -1.06
C SER A 59 0.03 6.44 -0.53
N ILE A 60 -0.53 7.30 -1.37
CA ILE A 60 -1.25 8.49 -0.90
C ILE A 60 -2.70 8.09 -0.67
N HIS A 61 -3.27 8.45 0.47
CA HIS A 61 -4.67 8.22 0.83
C HIS A 61 -5.34 9.57 1.04
N THR A 62 -6.49 9.78 0.42
CA THR A 62 -7.28 11.00 0.62
C THR A 62 -8.77 10.72 0.50
N VAL A 63 -9.59 11.36 1.33
CA VAL A 63 -11.06 11.29 1.19
C VAL A 63 -11.57 12.57 0.54
N VAL A 64 -12.41 12.40 -0.49
CA VAL A 64 -13.08 13.50 -1.20
C VAL A 64 -14.60 13.35 -1.18
N LEU A 65 -15.31 14.46 -1.32
CA LEU A 65 -16.76 14.47 -1.45
C LEU A 65 -17.16 14.29 -2.93
N GLY A 66 -17.76 13.15 -3.23
CA GLY A 66 -18.33 12.85 -4.54
C GLY A 66 -19.76 13.37 -4.68
N LYS A 67 -20.50 12.83 -5.66
CA LYS A 67 -21.90 13.24 -5.93
C LYS A 67 -22.80 12.99 -4.71
N GLY A 68 -23.56 14.02 -4.34
CA GLY A 68 -24.48 13.98 -3.20
C GLY A 68 -23.77 13.97 -1.85
N ASP A 69 -22.62 14.65 -1.76
CA ASP A 69 -21.77 14.79 -0.57
C ASP A 69 -21.37 13.46 0.07
N LYS A 70 -21.32 12.41 -0.75
CA LYS A 70 -20.90 11.08 -0.29
C LYS A 70 -19.37 11.02 -0.28
N PRO A 71 -18.76 10.68 0.86
CA PRO A 71 -17.32 10.51 0.96
C PRO A 71 -16.87 9.32 0.10
N ILE A 72 -15.75 9.50 -0.59
CA ILE A 72 -15.06 8.50 -1.40
C ILE A 72 -13.59 8.55 -1.03
N GLU A 73 -13.04 7.41 -0.67
CA GLU A 73 -11.61 7.25 -0.44
C GLU A 73 -10.88 7.10 -1.79
N VAL A 74 -9.76 7.78 -1.96
CA VAL A 74 -8.90 7.68 -3.12
C VAL A 74 -7.50 7.26 -2.68
N GLN A 75 -7.03 6.14 -3.23
CA GLN A 75 -5.70 5.60 -3.00
C GLN A 75 -4.86 5.78 -4.27
N ILE A 76 -3.72 6.45 -4.17
CA ILE A 76 -2.85 6.74 -5.31
C ILE A 76 -1.46 6.15 -5.05
N ARG A 77 -0.99 5.28 -5.94
CA ARG A 77 0.32 4.63 -5.79
C ARG A 77 0.91 4.23 -7.14
N THR A 78 2.20 3.96 -7.17
CA THR A 78 2.83 3.43 -8.39
C THR A 78 2.52 1.94 -8.59
N GLN A 79 2.78 1.39 -9.77
CA GLN A 79 2.68 -0.06 -9.99
C GLN A 79 3.57 -0.85 -9.03
N GLN A 80 4.82 -0.40 -8.81
CA GLN A 80 5.73 -1.05 -7.86
C GLN A 80 5.15 -1.06 -6.43
N MET A 81 4.66 0.10 -5.96
CA MET A 81 4.02 0.21 -4.64
C MET A 81 2.74 -0.66 -4.55
N HIS A 82 2.03 -0.85 -5.66
CA HIS A 82 0.89 -1.76 -5.70
C HIS A 82 1.34 -3.21 -5.53
N ASP A 83 2.34 -3.66 -6.29
CA ASP A 83 2.87 -5.02 -6.21
C ASP A 83 3.40 -5.33 -4.81
N ASP A 84 4.14 -4.39 -4.21
CA ASP A 84 4.65 -4.50 -2.85
C ASP A 84 3.52 -4.58 -1.81
N ALA A 85 2.43 -3.83 -2.01
CA ALA A 85 1.29 -3.86 -1.11
C ALA A 85 0.45 -5.15 -1.20
N GLU A 86 0.37 -5.79 -2.37
CA GLU A 86 -0.39 -7.04 -2.54
C GLU A 86 0.42 -8.27 -2.17
N LEU A 87 1.73 -8.27 -2.46
CA LEU A 87 2.60 -9.45 -2.30
C LEU A 87 3.52 -9.36 -1.07
N GLY A 88 3.65 -8.19 -0.46
CA GLY A 88 4.54 -7.96 0.68
C GLY A 88 6.01 -8.28 0.35
N MET A 89 6.72 -8.93 1.28
CA MET A 89 8.12 -9.34 1.08
C MET A 89 8.36 -10.23 -0.14
N ALA A 90 7.31 -10.87 -0.69
CA ALA A 90 7.44 -11.72 -1.87
C ALA A 90 7.58 -10.93 -3.19
N ALA A 91 7.10 -9.68 -3.27
CA ALA A 91 7.37 -8.81 -4.43
C ALA A 91 8.87 -8.50 -4.57
N HIS A 92 9.53 -8.24 -3.44
CA HIS A 92 10.97 -8.03 -3.39
C HIS A 92 11.79 -9.27 -3.81
N TRP A 93 11.24 -10.49 -3.70
CA TRP A 93 11.92 -11.71 -4.15
C TRP A 93 12.01 -11.80 -5.68
N LYS A 94 10.92 -11.51 -6.42
CA LYS A 94 10.96 -11.49 -7.90
C LYS A 94 11.93 -10.44 -8.44
N TYR A 95 12.06 -9.28 -7.78
CA TYR A 95 12.98 -8.23 -8.22
C TYR A 95 14.46 -8.55 -7.91
N LYS A 96 14.74 -9.35 -6.86
CA LYS A 96 16.11 -9.78 -6.50
C LYS A 96 16.65 -10.93 -7.34
N GLU A 97 15.80 -11.66 -8.07
CA GLU A 97 16.25 -12.68 -9.05
C GLU A 97 17.12 -12.07 -10.18
N GLY A 98 17.04 -10.75 -10.40
CA GLY A 98 17.91 -10.05 -11.35
C GLY A 98 19.30 -9.66 -10.83
N ASN A 99 19.61 -9.85 -9.54
CA ASN A 99 20.91 -9.45 -8.96
C ASN A 99 21.57 -10.64 -8.25
N THR A 100 22.39 -11.39 -9.00
CA THR A 100 22.95 -12.72 -8.70
C THR A 100 23.95 -12.78 -7.52
N GLY A 101 24.23 -11.68 -6.82
CA GLY A 101 25.25 -11.63 -5.76
C GLY A 101 24.77 -11.99 -4.35
N SER A 102 23.45 -11.94 -4.07
CA SER A 102 22.91 -12.09 -2.70
C SER A 102 22.27 -13.45 -2.39
N MET A 103 22.21 -14.38 -3.36
CA MET A 103 21.48 -15.64 -3.22
C MET A 103 22.12 -16.62 -2.23
N SER A 104 23.44 -16.80 -2.28
CA SER A 104 24.14 -17.88 -1.56
C SER A 104 23.97 -17.82 -0.04
N ALA A 105 24.22 -16.67 0.59
CA ALA A 105 24.12 -16.53 2.04
C ALA A 105 22.67 -16.64 2.58
N TYR A 106 21.67 -16.42 1.73
CA TYR A 106 20.26 -16.45 2.12
C TYR A 106 19.60 -17.80 1.85
N GLU A 107 20.02 -18.52 0.81
CA GLU A 107 19.65 -19.93 0.60
C GLU A 107 20.11 -20.80 1.77
N GLU A 108 21.29 -20.54 2.33
CA GLU A 108 21.76 -21.21 3.55
C GLU A 108 20.84 -20.97 4.76
N LYS A 109 20.37 -19.72 4.94
CA LYS A 109 19.40 -19.39 6.02
C LYS A 109 18.05 -20.07 5.82
N ILE A 110 17.54 -20.14 4.60
CA ILE A 110 16.25 -20.80 4.30
C ILE A 110 16.38 -22.32 4.42
N ALA A 111 17.49 -22.90 3.95
CA ALA A 111 17.78 -24.32 4.12
C ALA A 111 17.85 -24.69 5.61
N TRP A 112 18.46 -23.85 6.43
CA TRP A 112 18.51 -24.01 7.88
C TRP A 112 17.13 -23.95 8.54
N LEU A 113 16.29 -22.98 8.16
CA LEU A 113 14.91 -22.87 8.68
C LEU A 113 14.04 -24.06 8.28
N ARG A 114 14.16 -24.56 7.05
CA ARG A 114 13.46 -25.78 6.60
C ARG A 114 13.85 -27.00 7.42
N LYS A 115 15.13 -27.13 7.79
CA LYS A 115 15.63 -28.23 8.63
C LYS A 115 14.99 -28.22 10.02
N PHE A 116 14.80 -27.05 10.62
CA PHE A 116 14.12 -26.91 11.91
C PHE A 116 12.64 -27.29 11.85
N VAL A 117 11.92 -26.83 10.82
CA VAL A 117 10.50 -27.16 10.65
C VAL A 117 10.28 -28.66 10.38
N SER A 118 11.22 -29.31 9.69
CA SER A 118 11.16 -30.77 9.46
C SER A 118 11.52 -31.63 10.68
N LEU A 119 12.19 -31.06 11.68
CA LEU A 119 12.57 -31.74 12.94
C LEU A 119 11.54 -31.53 14.06
N ALA A 120 10.54 -30.68 13.85
CA ALA A 120 9.46 -30.40 14.81
C ALA A 120 8.20 -31.28 14.57
N ARG A 121 8.37 -32.46 13.97
CA ARG A 121 7.33 -33.49 13.83
C ARG A 121 7.60 -34.66 14.76
#